data_AF-A0A2T7NWC0-F1
#
_entry.id   AF-A0A2T7NWC0-F1
#
_cell.length_a   1.000
_cell.length_b   1.000
_cell.length_c   1.000
_cell.angle_alpha   90.00
_cell.angle_beta   90.00
_cell.angle_gamma   90.00
#
_symmetry.space_group_name_H-M   'P 1'
#
loop_
_entity.id
_entity.type
_entity.pdbx_description
1 polymer ?
#
loop_
_entity_poly.entity_id
_entity_poly.type
_entity_poly.pdbx_seq_one_letter_code
_entity_poly.pdbx_strand_id
1 'polypeptide(L)'
;MTLEQKREFSACGPKDFKTLSDIPTWPEYYANLKTSKSKSAEKGTNISKYKVNEAFNKKLSLIRADITTLEVDAIVNAANQTLLGGGGVDGAIHAAAGKQLKKECATLGGCETGDAKITEGYKLPAKHVIHTVGPIGEIPDKLQSCYRASLNLVKENNLKSVAFPCISTGIYGYPVKAATDVALQTIREWLEKDKYADKIERIILCLFLKKDVEVYEQLLQRRQGMRLILHRLEGILAAKKNESPVKRVGTKGMKETSSDKKFEDAVNTSPPTKQPEDSPSAPKRKSPHSSE
;
A
#
# COMPACT_ATOMS: atom_id res chain seq x y z
N MET A 1 -19.29 14.37 7.75
CA MET A 1 -20.10 13.13 7.58
C MET A 1 -19.29 11.98 8.16
N THR A 2 -19.94 11.07 8.88
CA THR A 2 -19.28 9.83 9.32
C THR A 2 -18.99 8.92 8.11
N LEU A 3 -18.18 7.89 8.31
CA LEU A 3 -17.87 6.93 7.23
C LEU A 3 -19.14 6.22 6.76
N GLU A 4 -20.04 5.87 7.69
CA GLU A 4 -21.33 5.24 7.41
C GLU A 4 -22.21 6.16 6.55
N GLN A 5 -22.28 7.44 6.91
CA GLN A 5 -23.00 8.44 6.10
C GLN A 5 -22.39 8.58 4.71
N LYS A 6 -21.06 8.55 4.56
CA LYS A 6 -20.41 8.59 3.24
C LYS A 6 -20.76 7.35 2.40
N ARG A 7 -20.85 6.17 3.01
CA ARG A 7 -21.25 4.92 2.33
C ARG A 7 -22.70 4.95 1.84
N GLU A 8 -23.59 5.67 2.52
CA GLU A 8 -24.99 5.85 2.10
C GLU A 8 -25.15 6.91 0.99
N PHE A 9 -24.35 7.98 1.01
CA PHE A 9 -24.48 9.14 0.12
C PHE A 9 -23.54 9.16 -1.09
N SER A 10 -22.58 8.25 -1.17
CA SER A 10 -21.62 8.20 -2.30
C SER A 10 -22.35 8.13 -3.64
N ALA A 11 -21.88 8.91 -4.62
CA ALA A 11 -22.39 8.91 -5.98
C ALA A 11 -22.26 7.53 -6.67
N CYS A 12 -21.51 6.61 -6.08
CA CYS A 12 -21.35 5.21 -6.52
C CYS A 12 -22.47 4.27 -6.04
N GLY A 13 -23.49 4.79 -5.34
CA GLY A 13 -24.52 3.96 -4.72
C GLY A 13 -23.95 3.09 -3.58
N PRO A 14 -24.81 2.47 -2.75
CA PRO A 14 -24.40 1.82 -1.51
C PRO A 14 -23.57 0.52 -1.68
N LYS A 15 -23.03 0.18 -2.86
CA LYS A 15 -22.41 -1.13 -3.14
C LYS A 15 -21.10 -1.15 -3.94
N ASP A 16 -20.60 -0.03 -4.48
CA ASP A 16 -19.44 -0.08 -5.40
C ASP A 16 -18.11 0.46 -4.85
N PHE A 17 -18.05 0.85 -3.56
CA PHE A 17 -16.78 1.26 -2.95
C PHE A 17 -15.90 0.07 -2.59
N LYS A 18 -14.58 0.27 -2.62
CA LYS A 18 -13.57 -0.74 -2.30
C LYS A 18 -12.82 -0.34 -1.04
N THR A 19 -12.90 -1.18 -0.02
CA THR A 19 -12.13 -1.03 1.21
C THR A 19 -10.69 -1.49 1.02
N LEU A 20 -9.80 -1.14 1.95
CA LEU A 20 -8.40 -1.56 1.89
C LEU A 20 -8.22 -3.09 1.87
N SER A 21 -9.13 -3.83 2.51
CA SER A 21 -9.15 -5.30 2.52
C SER A 21 -9.57 -5.91 1.18
N ASP A 22 -10.33 -5.19 0.35
CA ASP A 22 -10.75 -5.66 -0.98
C ASP A 22 -9.62 -5.53 -2.02
N ILE A 23 -8.56 -4.80 -1.68
CA ILE A 23 -7.46 -4.48 -2.58
C ILE A 23 -6.26 -5.38 -2.25
N PRO A 24 -5.92 -6.35 -3.13
CA PRO A 24 -4.79 -7.24 -2.88
C PRO A 24 -3.49 -6.45 -2.83
N THR A 25 -2.59 -6.87 -1.94
CA THR A 25 -1.20 -6.43 -1.95
C THR A 25 -0.52 -6.91 -3.25
N TRP A 26 0.62 -6.31 -3.60
CA TRP A 26 1.38 -6.72 -4.77
C TRP A 26 1.75 -8.22 -4.77
N PRO A 27 2.21 -8.82 -3.64
CA PRO A 27 2.41 -10.26 -3.57
C PRO A 27 1.17 -11.10 -3.92
N GLU A 28 0.00 -10.72 -3.39
CA GLU A 28 -1.27 -11.43 -3.63
C GLU A 28 -1.75 -11.26 -5.07
N TYR A 29 -1.72 -10.03 -5.58
CA TYR A 29 -2.05 -9.72 -6.98
C TYR A 29 -1.19 -10.55 -7.94
N TYR A 30 0.11 -10.60 -7.69
CA TYR A 30 1.05 -11.32 -8.55
C TYR A 30 0.85 -12.84 -8.51
N ALA A 31 0.52 -13.41 -7.36
CA ALA A 31 0.18 -14.82 -7.24
C ALA A 31 -1.04 -15.18 -8.10
N ASN A 32 -2.07 -14.33 -8.09
CA ASN A 32 -3.29 -14.51 -8.88
C ASN A 32 -3.07 -14.31 -10.39
N LEU A 33 -2.14 -13.44 -10.78
CA LEU A 33 -1.77 -13.25 -12.19
C LEU A 33 -1.15 -14.53 -12.79
N LYS A 34 -0.32 -15.24 -12.01
CA LYS A 34 0.36 -16.47 -12.44
C LYS A 34 -0.57 -17.68 -12.55
N THR A 35 -1.55 -17.80 -11.66
CA THR A 35 -2.55 -18.88 -11.77
C THR A 35 -3.41 -18.71 -13.03
N SER A 36 -3.54 -17.48 -13.52
CA SER A 36 -4.37 -17.13 -14.68
C SER A 36 -3.61 -17.10 -16.02
N LYS A 37 -2.28 -16.94 -16.02
CA LYS A 37 -1.44 -16.92 -17.24
C LYS A 37 -0.51 -18.14 -17.28
N SER A 38 -0.82 -19.12 -18.12
CA SER A 38 0.05 -20.26 -18.44
C SER A 38 1.46 -19.80 -18.86
N LYS A 39 2.47 -20.41 -18.24
CA LYS A 39 3.93 -20.23 -18.37
C LYS A 39 4.42 -19.55 -19.67
N SER A 40 4.69 -18.24 -19.60
CA SER A 40 5.69 -17.58 -20.46
C SER A 40 6.44 -16.53 -19.64
N ALA A 41 7.41 -16.99 -18.85
CA ALA A 41 8.33 -16.12 -18.14
C ALA A 41 9.43 -15.67 -19.11
N GLU A 42 9.38 -14.42 -19.58
CA GLU A 42 10.52 -13.82 -20.27
C GLU A 42 11.71 -13.72 -19.29
N LYS A 43 12.81 -14.38 -19.66
CA LYS A 43 14.11 -14.29 -18.98
C LYS A 43 14.76 -12.94 -19.30
N GLY A 44 14.37 -11.90 -18.59
CA GLY A 44 15.08 -10.62 -18.56
C GLY A 44 16.16 -10.62 -17.46
N THR A 45 17.42 -10.77 -17.84
CA THR A 45 18.62 -10.74 -16.97
C THR A 45 19.06 -9.31 -16.63
N ASN A 46 18.13 -8.41 -16.28
CA ASN A 46 18.51 -7.05 -15.91
C ASN A 46 18.65 -6.95 -14.39
N ILE A 47 19.90 -6.90 -13.90
CA ILE A 47 20.26 -6.72 -12.49
C ILE A 47 19.83 -5.31 -12.07
N SER A 48 18.82 -5.20 -11.20
CA SER A 48 18.33 -3.93 -10.70
C SER A 48 19.07 -3.56 -9.42
N LYS A 49 19.29 -2.25 -9.27
CA LYS A 49 20.04 -1.65 -8.18
C LYS A 49 19.44 -1.87 -6.79
N TYR A 50 18.14 -2.19 -6.64
CA TYR A 50 17.54 -2.42 -5.32
C TYR A 50 17.43 -3.91 -4.95
N LYS A 51 17.63 -4.21 -3.66
CA LYS A 51 17.38 -5.53 -3.07
C LYS A 51 15.90 -5.71 -2.80
N VAL A 52 15.38 -6.91 -3.06
CA VAL A 52 13.98 -7.27 -2.76
C VAL A 52 13.66 -7.00 -1.30
N ASN A 53 12.50 -6.39 -1.04
CA ASN A 53 12.01 -6.10 0.31
C ASN A 53 10.55 -6.53 0.44
N GLU A 54 10.32 -7.65 1.12
CA GLU A 54 8.97 -8.22 1.30
C GLU A 54 8.04 -7.29 2.09
N ALA A 55 8.56 -6.53 3.05
CA ALA A 55 7.77 -5.59 3.83
C ALA A 55 7.23 -4.47 2.94
N PHE A 56 8.05 -3.94 2.02
CA PHE A 56 7.59 -2.92 1.08
C PHE A 56 6.61 -3.48 0.06
N ASN A 57 6.78 -4.72 -0.37
CA ASN A 57 5.85 -5.36 -1.31
C ASN A 57 4.45 -5.47 -0.72
N LYS A 58 4.34 -5.80 0.57
CA LYS A 58 3.05 -5.84 1.29
C LYS A 58 2.40 -4.47 1.47
N LYS A 59 3.19 -3.39 1.42
CA LYS A 59 2.71 -2.00 1.47
C LYS A 59 2.28 -1.47 0.09
N LEU A 60 2.41 -2.24 -0.98
CA LEU A 60 2.02 -1.81 -2.32
C LEU A 60 0.83 -2.60 -2.82
N SER A 61 -0.04 -1.94 -3.59
CA SER A 61 -1.12 -2.55 -4.32
C SER A 61 -1.15 -2.03 -5.75
N LEU A 62 -1.57 -2.88 -6.67
CA LEU A 62 -1.91 -2.51 -8.04
C LEU A 62 -3.38 -2.85 -8.24
N ILE A 63 -4.18 -1.89 -8.70
CA ILE A 63 -5.60 -2.12 -8.99
C ILE A 63 -6.01 -1.34 -10.23
N ARG A 64 -6.87 -1.96 -11.05
CA ARG A 64 -7.59 -1.25 -12.10
C ARG A 64 -9.00 -0.91 -11.59
N ALA A 65 -9.26 0.35 -11.30
CA ALA A 65 -10.54 0.82 -10.76
C ALA A 65 -10.75 2.31 -11.05
N ASP A 66 -11.97 2.81 -10.80
CA ASP A 66 -12.18 4.25 -10.63
C ASP A 66 -11.66 4.64 -9.24
N ILE A 67 -10.72 5.58 -9.19
CA ILE A 67 -10.07 6.01 -7.94
C ILE A 67 -11.07 6.63 -6.95
N THR A 68 -12.18 7.17 -7.43
CA THR A 68 -13.20 7.83 -6.60
C THR A 68 -13.98 6.85 -5.73
N THR A 69 -13.89 5.54 -6.00
CA THR A 69 -14.58 4.50 -5.24
C THR A 69 -13.74 3.91 -4.10
N LEU A 70 -12.49 4.35 -3.94
CA LEU A 70 -11.58 3.76 -2.94
C LEU A 70 -11.81 4.38 -1.56
N GLU A 71 -12.13 3.52 -0.58
CA GLU A 71 -12.23 3.89 0.83
C GLU A 71 -10.86 3.77 1.50
N VAL A 72 -10.10 4.86 1.42
CA VAL A 72 -8.71 5.00 1.91
C VAL A 72 -8.53 6.35 2.61
N ASP A 73 -7.40 6.58 3.26
CA ASP A 73 -7.18 7.87 3.93
C ASP A 73 -7.04 9.02 2.93
N ALA A 74 -6.31 8.82 1.82
CA ALA A 74 -6.23 9.80 0.75
C ALA A 74 -6.26 9.18 -0.65
N ILE A 75 -6.90 9.89 -1.57
CA ILE A 75 -6.66 9.69 -3.01
C ILE A 75 -5.90 10.90 -3.56
N VAL A 76 -5.03 10.66 -4.53
CA VAL A 76 -4.28 11.72 -5.19
C VAL A 76 -5.02 12.15 -6.45
N ASN A 77 -5.18 13.46 -6.62
CA ASN A 77 -5.72 14.07 -7.83
C ASN A 77 -4.57 14.57 -8.72
N ALA A 78 -4.56 14.15 -9.99
CA ALA A 78 -3.72 14.75 -11.02
C ALA A 78 -4.37 16.04 -11.53
N ALA A 79 -4.17 17.12 -10.77
CA ALA A 79 -4.83 18.40 -10.96
C ALA A 79 -4.08 19.31 -11.94
N ASN A 80 -4.70 20.45 -12.26
CA ASN A 80 -4.07 21.58 -12.92
C ASN A 80 -3.76 22.72 -11.92
N GLN A 81 -2.98 23.71 -12.33
CA GLN A 81 -2.48 24.79 -11.45
C GLN A 81 -3.58 25.57 -10.72
N THR A 82 -4.81 25.62 -11.24
CA THR A 82 -5.92 26.34 -10.59
C THR A 82 -6.51 25.57 -9.41
N LEU A 83 -6.38 24.24 -9.38
CA LEU A 83 -7.10 23.32 -8.47
C LEU A 83 -8.64 23.36 -8.59
N LEU A 84 -9.21 24.06 -9.58
CA LEU A 84 -10.66 24.28 -9.68
C LEU A 84 -11.40 23.21 -10.51
N GLY A 85 -10.77 22.05 -10.66
CA GLY A 85 -11.23 20.93 -11.47
C GLY A 85 -10.82 21.02 -12.95
N GLY A 86 -11.27 20.04 -13.73
CA GLY A 86 -10.92 19.90 -15.14
C GLY A 86 -11.60 18.68 -15.75
N GLY A 87 -10.95 18.06 -16.73
CA GLY A 87 -11.36 16.78 -17.31
C GLY A 87 -10.67 15.58 -16.65
N GLY A 88 -10.86 14.38 -17.21
CA GLY A 88 -10.18 13.17 -16.76
C GLY A 88 -10.43 12.82 -15.28
N VAL A 89 -9.38 12.38 -14.58
CA VAL A 89 -9.48 12.00 -13.16
C VAL A 89 -9.82 13.18 -12.26
N ASP A 90 -9.35 14.39 -12.60
CA ASP A 90 -9.65 15.63 -11.86
C ASP A 90 -11.15 15.94 -11.89
N GLY A 91 -11.74 15.90 -13.09
CA GLY A 91 -13.19 16.04 -13.27
C GLY A 91 -14.00 14.98 -12.52
N ALA A 92 -13.56 13.72 -12.58
CA ALA A 92 -14.23 12.62 -11.86
C ALA A 92 -14.21 12.82 -10.34
N ILE A 93 -13.05 13.21 -9.78
CA ILE A 93 -12.89 13.50 -8.35
C ILE A 93 -13.79 14.67 -7.92
N HIS A 94 -13.81 15.77 -8.66
CA HIS A 94 -14.68 16.91 -8.35
C HIS A 94 -16.17 16.57 -8.45
N ALA A 95 -16.56 15.77 -9.45
CA ALA A 95 -17.94 15.32 -9.61
C ALA A 95 -18.38 14.44 -8.42
N ALA A 96 -17.55 13.47 -8.02
CA ALA A 96 -17.85 12.54 -6.94
C ALA A 96 -17.81 13.20 -5.56
N ALA A 97 -16.84 14.08 -5.28
CA ALA A 97 -16.70 14.78 -4.00
C ALA A 97 -17.79 15.83 -3.77
N GLY A 98 -18.34 16.40 -4.84
CA GLY A 98 -19.36 17.44 -4.80
C GLY A 98 -18.80 18.87 -4.74
N LYS A 99 -19.70 19.86 -4.78
CA LYS A 99 -19.36 21.29 -4.93
C LYS A 99 -18.47 21.83 -3.80
N GLN A 100 -18.49 21.21 -2.63
CA GLN A 100 -17.69 21.62 -1.49
C GLN A 100 -16.18 21.48 -1.75
N LEU A 101 -15.74 20.44 -2.48
CA LEU A 101 -14.34 20.27 -2.85
C LEU A 101 -13.83 21.49 -3.63
N LYS A 102 -14.60 21.93 -4.63
CA LYS A 102 -14.24 23.10 -5.43
C LYS A 102 -14.18 24.39 -4.60
N LYS A 103 -15.06 24.52 -3.59
CA LYS A 103 -15.05 25.69 -2.68
C LYS A 103 -13.79 25.74 -1.83
N GLU A 104 -13.35 24.60 -1.29
CA GLU A 104 -12.09 24.51 -0.54
C GLU A 104 -10.88 24.72 -1.45
N CYS A 105 -10.83 24.09 -2.63
CA CYS A 105 -9.75 24.35 -3.58
C CYS A 105 -9.57 25.84 -3.91
N ALA A 106 -10.67 26.60 -3.98
CA ALA A 106 -10.62 28.03 -4.25
C ALA A 106 -9.96 28.85 -3.14
N THR A 107 -9.88 28.34 -1.90
CA THR A 107 -9.17 29.01 -0.79
C THR A 107 -7.67 28.74 -0.79
N LEU A 108 -7.20 27.74 -1.55
CA LEU A 108 -5.81 27.30 -1.55
C LEU A 108 -4.89 28.16 -2.42
N GLY A 109 -5.42 29.01 -3.31
CA GLY A 109 -4.61 29.87 -4.19
C GLY A 109 -3.82 29.10 -5.27
N GLY A 110 -4.36 28.01 -5.80
CA GLY A 110 -3.72 27.20 -6.83
C GLY A 110 -2.59 26.29 -6.32
N CYS A 111 -1.82 25.68 -7.21
CA CYS A 111 -0.68 24.81 -6.87
C CYS A 111 0.37 24.82 -7.99
N GLU A 112 1.65 24.87 -7.62
CA GLU A 112 2.75 24.86 -8.58
C GLU A 112 3.03 23.46 -9.14
N THR A 113 3.60 23.40 -10.34
CA THR A 113 4.01 22.13 -10.94
C THR A 113 5.09 21.45 -10.09
N GLY A 114 4.83 20.20 -9.71
CA GLY A 114 5.67 19.41 -8.81
C GLY A 114 5.29 19.51 -7.33
N ASP A 115 4.35 20.38 -6.97
CA ASP A 115 3.91 20.57 -5.60
C ASP A 115 2.57 19.86 -5.33
N ALA A 116 2.13 19.81 -4.07
CA ALA A 116 0.85 19.23 -3.68
C ALA A 116 0.16 19.99 -2.54
N LYS A 117 -1.17 19.96 -2.52
CA LYS A 117 -2.01 20.50 -1.43
C LYS A 117 -3.08 19.49 -1.05
N ILE A 118 -3.52 19.52 0.20
CA ILE A 118 -4.51 18.59 0.74
C ILE A 118 -5.83 19.30 1.04
N THR A 119 -6.95 18.60 0.82
CA THR A 119 -8.31 19.02 1.17
C THR A 119 -9.06 17.87 1.84
N GLU A 120 -10.25 18.17 2.36
CA GLU A 120 -11.22 17.14 2.71
C GLU A 120 -11.72 16.37 1.47
N GLY A 121 -12.12 15.12 1.67
CA GLY A 121 -12.68 14.24 0.63
C GLY A 121 -14.19 14.40 0.41
N TYR A 122 -14.88 15.11 1.31
CA TYR A 122 -16.33 15.37 1.22
C TYR A 122 -17.16 14.10 1.00
N LYS A 123 -17.86 13.99 -0.13
CA LYS A 123 -18.71 12.83 -0.46
C LYS A 123 -17.92 11.60 -0.92
N LEU A 124 -16.61 11.72 -1.13
CA LEU A 124 -15.78 10.57 -1.44
C LEU A 124 -15.70 9.63 -0.24
N PRO A 125 -15.62 8.30 -0.47
CA PRO A 125 -15.24 7.33 0.56
C PRO A 125 -13.88 7.68 1.19
N ALA A 126 -12.96 8.21 0.37
CA ALA A 126 -11.68 8.71 0.85
C ALA A 126 -11.83 9.85 1.87
N LYS A 127 -10.96 9.88 2.88
CA LYS A 127 -11.00 10.95 3.91
C LYS A 127 -10.52 12.28 3.33
N HIS A 128 -9.44 12.27 2.56
CA HIS A 128 -8.82 13.44 1.96
C HIS A 128 -8.59 13.29 0.46
N VAL A 129 -8.41 14.43 -0.22
CA VAL A 129 -7.85 14.49 -1.57
C VAL A 129 -6.53 15.23 -1.49
N ILE A 130 -5.47 14.63 -2.05
CA ILE A 130 -4.18 15.29 -2.21
C ILE A 130 -4.07 15.71 -3.68
N HIS A 131 -4.15 17.00 -3.94
CA HIS A 131 -4.05 17.58 -5.27
C HIS A 131 -2.59 17.86 -5.60
N THR A 132 -2.09 17.31 -6.70
CA THR A 132 -0.75 17.60 -7.19
C THR A 132 -0.77 17.95 -8.67
N VAL A 133 0.11 18.85 -9.08
CA VAL A 133 0.17 19.35 -10.46
C VAL A 133 1.36 18.73 -11.17
N GLY A 134 1.06 17.76 -12.02
CA GLY A 134 2.05 17.10 -12.87
C GLY A 134 2.65 18.02 -13.94
N PRO A 135 3.86 17.72 -14.46
CA PRO A 135 4.41 18.44 -15.60
C PRO A 135 3.65 18.14 -16.89
N ILE A 136 3.69 19.09 -17.83
CA ILE A 136 3.33 18.88 -19.23
C ILE A 136 4.59 18.39 -19.96
N GLY A 137 4.48 17.22 -20.60
CA GLY A 137 5.61 16.52 -21.21
C GLY A 137 6.48 15.76 -20.20
N GLU A 138 7.57 15.19 -20.71
CA GLU A 138 8.49 14.35 -19.93
C GLU A 138 9.48 15.21 -19.14
N ILE A 139 9.11 15.58 -17.90
CA ILE A 139 9.96 16.30 -16.95
C ILE A 139 10.12 15.46 -15.68
N PRO A 140 11.11 14.54 -15.62
CA PRO A 140 11.24 13.56 -14.53
C PRO A 140 11.30 14.15 -13.13
N ASP A 141 12.08 15.22 -12.93
CA ASP A 141 12.25 15.84 -11.61
C ASP A 141 10.93 16.41 -11.06
N LYS A 142 10.11 17.00 -11.93
CA LYS A 142 8.80 17.54 -11.55
C LYS A 142 7.79 16.42 -11.27
N LEU A 143 7.78 15.37 -12.07
CA LEU A 143 6.92 14.21 -11.79
C LEU A 143 7.34 13.53 -10.48
N GLN A 144 8.64 13.36 -10.23
CA GLN A 144 9.16 12.87 -8.96
C GLN A 144 8.72 13.76 -7.79
N SER A 145 8.79 15.08 -7.95
CA SER A 145 8.35 16.04 -6.94
C SER A 145 6.87 15.84 -6.58
N CYS A 146 5.99 15.61 -7.56
CA CYS A 146 4.56 15.34 -7.31
C CYS A 146 4.34 14.17 -6.35
N TYR A 147 5.02 13.04 -6.59
CA TYR A 147 4.93 11.86 -5.74
C TYR A 147 5.52 12.13 -4.34
N ARG A 148 6.66 12.82 -4.24
CA ARG A 148 7.28 13.14 -2.94
C ARG A 148 6.42 14.10 -2.12
N ALA A 149 5.95 15.19 -2.72
CA ALA A 149 5.09 16.18 -2.06
C ALA A 149 3.79 15.52 -1.55
N SER A 150 3.19 14.65 -2.37
CA SER A 150 2.00 13.90 -1.96
C SER A 150 2.26 12.95 -0.80
N LEU A 151 3.36 12.19 -0.82
CA LEU A 151 3.74 11.30 0.29
C LEU A 151 4.13 12.05 1.57
N ASN A 152 4.67 13.26 1.44
CA ASN A 152 4.94 14.13 2.59
C ASN A 152 3.63 14.59 3.25
N LEU A 153 2.62 14.98 2.45
CA LEU A 153 1.30 15.32 3.00
C LEU A 153 0.64 14.13 3.70
N VAL A 154 0.80 12.90 3.20
CA VAL A 154 0.36 11.67 3.89
C VAL A 154 0.98 11.59 5.28
N LYS A 155 2.29 11.79 5.37
CA LYS A 155 3.03 11.79 6.65
C LYS A 155 2.58 12.92 7.58
N GLU A 156 2.50 14.15 7.08
CA GLU A 156 2.16 15.35 7.86
C GLU A 156 0.75 15.27 8.45
N ASN A 157 -0.18 14.63 7.73
CA ASN A 157 -1.58 14.47 8.15
C ASN A 157 -1.83 13.13 8.87
N ASN A 158 -0.78 12.39 9.22
CA ASN A 158 -0.84 11.10 9.89
C ASN A 158 -1.69 10.02 9.17
N LEU A 159 -1.69 10.02 7.84
CA LEU A 159 -2.45 9.10 7.00
C LEU A 159 -1.66 7.81 6.77
N LYS A 160 -2.35 6.67 6.63
CA LYS A 160 -1.72 5.35 6.51
C LYS A 160 -1.96 4.69 5.15
N SER A 161 -2.94 5.17 4.39
CA SER A 161 -3.28 4.63 3.07
C SER A 161 -3.46 5.73 2.03
N VAL A 162 -2.83 5.58 0.87
CA VAL A 162 -2.92 6.55 -0.23
C VAL A 162 -3.02 5.87 -1.59
N ALA A 163 -3.89 6.36 -2.47
CA ALA A 163 -3.99 5.90 -3.85
C ALA A 163 -3.53 6.95 -4.86
N PHE A 164 -2.67 6.55 -5.80
CA PHE A 164 -2.15 7.38 -6.88
C PHE A 164 -2.73 6.97 -8.23
N PRO A 165 -3.19 7.94 -9.06
CA PRO A 165 -3.44 7.72 -10.47
C PRO A 165 -2.14 7.77 -11.28
N CYS A 166 -2.22 7.55 -12.60
CA CYS A 166 -1.12 7.85 -13.52
C CYS A 166 -1.00 9.37 -13.74
N ILE A 167 -0.21 10.05 -12.91
CA ILE A 167 0.00 11.50 -13.03
C ILE A 167 0.69 11.83 -14.37
N SER A 168 0.21 12.86 -15.05
CA SER A 168 0.70 13.39 -16.34
C SER A 168 0.59 12.50 -17.59
N THR A 169 0.11 11.25 -17.51
CA THR A 169 0.08 10.35 -18.68
C THR A 169 -1.14 10.50 -19.60
N GLY A 170 -2.10 11.34 -19.21
CA GLY A 170 -3.26 11.72 -20.02
C GLY A 170 -2.95 12.88 -20.96
N ILE A 171 -3.77 13.94 -20.87
CA ILE A 171 -3.62 15.14 -21.71
C ILE A 171 -2.27 15.87 -21.55
N TYR A 172 -1.55 15.63 -20.46
CA TYR A 172 -0.23 16.20 -20.22
C TYR A 172 0.90 15.44 -20.94
N GLY A 173 0.60 14.31 -21.58
CA GLY A 173 1.46 13.70 -22.60
C GLY A 173 2.73 13.00 -22.10
N TYR A 174 2.88 12.74 -20.80
CA TYR A 174 4.03 12.00 -20.29
C TYR A 174 3.96 10.52 -20.76
N PRO A 175 4.99 9.97 -21.42
CA PRO A 175 5.00 8.57 -21.84
C PRO A 175 4.81 7.61 -20.66
N VAL A 176 3.80 6.73 -20.74
CA VAL A 176 3.38 5.86 -19.64
C VAL A 176 4.54 5.08 -19.02
N LYS A 177 5.39 4.43 -19.84
CA LYS A 177 6.52 3.65 -19.35
C LYS A 177 7.52 4.49 -18.55
N ALA A 178 7.88 5.67 -19.06
CA ALA A 178 8.80 6.58 -18.39
C ALA A 178 8.18 7.16 -17.10
N ALA A 179 6.89 7.51 -17.12
CA ALA A 179 6.16 7.97 -15.93
C ALA A 179 6.09 6.89 -14.85
N THR A 180 5.78 5.64 -15.23
CA THR A 180 5.76 4.50 -14.32
C THR A 180 7.14 4.28 -13.68
N ASP A 181 8.22 4.40 -14.45
CA ASP A 181 9.57 4.28 -13.91
C ASP A 181 9.86 5.34 -12.83
N VAL A 182 9.49 6.61 -13.08
CA VAL A 182 9.63 7.71 -12.10
C VAL A 182 8.78 7.47 -10.85
N ALA A 183 7.52 7.08 -11.03
CA ALA A 183 6.58 6.82 -9.93
C ALA A 183 7.10 5.72 -9.01
N LEU A 184 7.43 4.55 -9.58
CA LEU A 184 7.90 3.39 -8.84
C LEU A 184 9.24 3.64 -8.15
N GLN A 185 10.17 4.31 -8.82
CA GLN A 185 11.44 4.67 -8.22
C GLN A 185 11.24 5.61 -7.02
N THR A 186 10.40 6.63 -7.18
CA THR A 186 10.17 7.64 -6.14
C THR A 186 9.49 7.04 -4.92
N ILE A 187 8.45 6.22 -5.11
CA ILE A 187 7.76 5.51 -4.03
C ILE A 187 8.73 4.59 -3.29
N ARG A 188 9.56 3.83 -4.03
CA ARG A 188 10.56 2.94 -3.42
C ARG A 188 11.55 3.70 -2.57
N GLU A 189 12.12 4.79 -3.10
CA GLU A 189 13.09 5.60 -2.36
C GLU A 189 12.48 6.24 -1.11
N TRP A 190 11.22 6.66 -1.18
CA TRP A 190 10.52 7.22 -0.02
C TRP A 190 10.31 6.16 1.06
N LEU A 191 9.87 4.95 0.68
CA LEU A 191 9.73 3.81 1.60
C LEU A 191 11.06 3.38 2.24
N GLU A 192 12.19 3.55 1.54
CA GLU A 192 13.53 3.24 2.06
C GLU A 192 14.07 4.28 3.04
N LYS A 193 13.76 5.56 2.81
CA LYS A 193 14.44 6.68 3.47
C LYS A 193 13.63 7.28 4.62
N ASP A 194 12.30 7.30 4.52
CA ASP A 194 11.46 7.96 5.51
C ASP A 194 10.98 6.98 6.59
N LYS A 195 11.21 7.30 7.87
CA LYS A 195 10.75 6.49 8.99
C LYS A 195 9.22 6.38 9.07
N TYR A 196 8.49 7.32 8.47
CA TYR A 196 7.04 7.23 8.40
C TYR A 196 6.57 6.04 7.55
N ALA A 197 7.45 5.50 6.69
CA ALA A 197 7.18 4.28 5.94
C ALA A 197 6.71 3.12 6.82
N ASP A 198 7.16 3.02 8.08
CA ASP A 198 6.73 1.97 9.01
C ASP A 198 5.23 2.06 9.35
N LYS A 199 4.66 3.27 9.38
CA LYS A 199 3.25 3.54 9.68
C LYS A 199 2.32 3.38 8.48
N ILE A 200 2.86 3.37 7.25
CA ILE A 200 2.07 3.16 6.04
C ILE A 200 1.54 1.74 5.98
N GLU A 201 0.24 1.61 5.80
CA GLU A 201 -0.46 0.35 5.57
C GLU A 201 -0.52 0.02 4.07
N ARG A 202 -0.77 1.04 3.22
CA ARG A 202 -0.80 0.83 1.76
C ARG A 202 -0.54 2.07 0.91
N ILE A 203 0.23 1.89 -0.15
CA ILE A 203 0.31 2.77 -1.31
C ILE A 203 -0.30 2.02 -2.49
N ILE A 204 -1.35 2.57 -3.09
CA ILE A 204 -2.14 1.93 -4.13
C ILE A 204 -1.86 2.62 -5.46
N LEU A 205 -1.43 1.86 -6.46
CA LEU A 205 -1.33 2.29 -7.84
C LEU A 205 -2.68 2.00 -8.50
N CYS A 206 -3.54 3.02 -8.57
CA CYS A 206 -4.90 2.92 -9.09
C CYS A 206 -4.90 3.35 -10.57
N LEU A 207 -4.99 2.37 -11.46
CA LEU A 207 -4.92 2.56 -12.89
C LEU A 207 -6.31 2.48 -13.53
N PHE A 208 -6.48 3.11 -14.69
CA PHE A 208 -7.74 3.10 -15.41
C PHE A 208 -7.65 2.29 -16.71
N LEU A 209 -6.64 2.58 -17.54
CA LEU A 209 -6.46 1.95 -18.84
C LEU A 209 -5.74 0.61 -18.72
N LYS A 210 -6.23 -0.41 -19.43
CA LYS A 210 -5.64 -1.75 -19.45
C LYS A 210 -4.16 -1.73 -19.89
N LYS A 211 -3.82 -0.90 -20.89
CA LYS A 211 -2.44 -0.74 -21.38
C LYS A 211 -1.48 -0.25 -20.29
N ASP A 212 -1.95 0.60 -19.37
CA ASP A 212 -1.12 1.12 -18.28
C ASP A 212 -0.88 0.01 -17.24
N VAL A 213 -1.91 -0.81 -16.96
CA VAL A 213 -1.78 -1.99 -16.08
C VAL A 213 -0.69 -2.93 -16.57
N GLU A 214 -0.66 -3.23 -17.87
CA GLU A 214 0.36 -4.11 -18.45
C GLU A 214 1.78 -3.53 -18.28
N VAL A 215 1.96 -2.22 -18.43
CA VAL A 215 3.25 -1.55 -18.21
C VAL A 215 3.67 -1.61 -16.74
N TYR A 216 2.75 -1.33 -15.82
CA TYR A 216 3.00 -1.42 -14.37
C TYR A 216 3.31 -2.86 -13.94
N GLU A 217 2.57 -3.86 -14.44
CA GLU A 217 2.84 -5.28 -14.18
C GLU A 217 4.26 -5.66 -14.60
N GLN A 218 4.69 -5.25 -15.80
CA GLN A 218 6.04 -5.54 -16.30
C GLN A 218 7.11 -4.85 -15.45
N LEU A 219 6.93 -3.57 -15.10
CA LEU A 219 7.94 -2.80 -14.39
C LEU A 219 8.05 -3.18 -12.90
N LEU A 220 6.94 -3.48 -12.22
CA LEU A 220 6.95 -4.01 -10.85
C LEU A 220 7.65 -5.38 -10.75
N GLN A 221 7.58 -6.20 -11.81
CA GLN A 221 8.31 -7.47 -11.89
C GLN A 221 9.80 -7.26 -12.18
N ARG A 222 10.15 -6.30 -13.04
CA ARG A 222 11.54 -6.04 -13.47
C ARG A 222 12.35 -5.24 -12.44
N ARG A 223 11.73 -4.30 -11.72
CA ARG A 223 12.40 -3.49 -10.68
C ARG A 223 12.60 -4.33 -9.39
N GLN A 224 13.82 -4.83 -9.25
CA GLN A 224 14.29 -5.61 -8.10
C GLN A 224 14.34 -4.70 -6.89
N GLY A 225 13.65 -5.09 -5.82
CA GLY A 225 13.14 -4.18 -4.80
C GLY A 225 11.71 -4.56 -4.49
N MET A 226 10.87 -4.50 -5.53
CA MET A 226 9.46 -4.89 -5.49
C MET A 226 9.17 -6.25 -6.14
N ARG A 227 10.17 -6.81 -6.81
CA ARG A 227 10.16 -8.19 -7.30
C ARG A 227 9.95 -9.17 -6.14
N LEU A 228 9.08 -10.17 -6.30
CA LEU A 228 9.01 -11.31 -5.39
C LEU A 228 10.17 -12.28 -5.68
N ILE A 229 10.93 -12.68 -4.66
CA ILE A 229 11.87 -13.81 -4.77
C ILE A 229 11.04 -15.09 -4.66
N LEU A 230 10.72 -15.70 -5.80
CA LEU A 230 10.23 -17.08 -5.86
C LEU A 230 11.40 -18.06 -5.84
N HIS A 231 12.25 -18.00 -4.81
CA HIS A 231 13.28 -19.02 -4.56
C HIS A 231 13.38 -19.35 -3.07
N ARG A 232 12.25 -19.76 -2.47
CA ARG A 232 12.33 -20.53 -1.22
C ARG A 232 11.33 -21.67 -1.07
N LEU A 233 10.22 -21.66 -1.81
CA LEU A 233 9.24 -22.75 -1.74
C LEU A 233 9.50 -23.91 -2.72
N GLU A 234 10.16 -23.66 -3.85
CA GLU A 234 10.50 -24.75 -4.79
C GLU A 234 11.60 -25.68 -4.25
N GLY A 235 12.50 -25.18 -3.39
CA GLY A 235 13.56 -25.99 -2.77
C GLY A 235 13.09 -26.80 -1.54
N ILE A 236 12.15 -26.29 -0.75
CA ILE A 236 11.70 -26.96 0.48
C ILE A 236 10.71 -28.10 0.18
N LEU A 237 9.91 -27.98 -0.89
CA LEU A 237 9.02 -29.07 -1.33
C LEU A 237 9.75 -30.15 -2.14
N ALA A 238 10.86 -29.81 -2.83
CA ALA A 238 11.72 -30.77 -3.49
C ALA A 238 12.59 -31.57 -2.50
N ALA A 239 13.07 -30.92 -1.42
CA ALA A 239 13.86 -31.59 -0.37
C ALA A 239 13.06 -32.62 0.44
N LYS A 240 11.73 -32.47 0.55
CA LYS A 240 10.86 -33.45 1.22
C LYS A 240 10.45 -34.65 0.35
N LYS A 241 10.74 -34.64 -0.95
CA LYS A 241 10.39 -35.74 -1.88
C LYS A 241 11.52 -36.72 -2.17
N ASN A 242 12.74 -36.45 -1.69
CA ASN A 242 13.93 -37.26 -2.01
C ASN A 242 14.49 -38.08 -0.84
N GLU A 243 13.80 -38.18 0.29
CA GLU A 243 14.10 -39.22 1.28
C GLU A 243 13.38 -40.51 0.89
N SER A 244 14.03 -41.30 0.04
CA SER A 244 13.71 -42.72 -0.15
C SER A 244 14.34 -43.54 0.97
N PRO A 245 13.71 -44.66 1.40
CA PRO A 245 14.10 -45.40 2.60
C PRO A 245 15.45 -46.10 2.42
N VAL A 246 16.30 -45.98 3.44
CA VAL A 246 17.60 -46.64 3.52
C VAL A 246 17.42 -48.17 3.44
N LYS A 247 18.04 -48.79 2.44
CA LYS A 247 18.14 -50.24 2.28
C LYS A 247 19.01 -50.85 3.38
N ARG A 248 18.48 -51.84 4.10
CA ARG A 248 19.27 -52.78 4.91
C ARG A 248 19.95 -53.80 3.99
N VAL A 249 21.27 -53.88 4.04
CA VAL A 249 22.02 -55.11 3.75
C VAL A 249 23.13 -55.22 4.78
N GLY A 250 23.18 -56.36 5.47
CA GLY A 250 24.03 -56.59 6.63
C GLY A 250 25.44 -57.09 6.30
N THR A 251 26.26 -57.19 7.35
CA THR A 251 27.32 -58.19 7.49
C THR A 251 27.68 -58.35 8.97
N LYS A 252 27.98 -59.60 9.33
CA LYS A 252 28.36 -60.11 10.66
C LYS A 252 29.71 -59.54 11.13
N GLY A 253 29.91 -59.46 12.46
CA GLY A 253 31.25 -59.41 13.07
C GLY A 253 31.29 -58.94 14.53
N MET A 254 31.27 -59.89 15.47
CA MET A 254 31.58 -59.85 16.91
C MET A 254 32.53 -58.75 17.44
N LYS A 255 32.20 -58.12 18.58
CA LYS A 255 32.68 -58.48 19.95
C LYS A 255 32.11 -57.53 21.03
N GLU A 256 31.89 -58.10 22.21
CA GLU A 256 31.32 -57.52 23.43
C GLU A 256 32.18 -56.44 24.10
N THR A 257 31.57 -55.54 24.87
CA THR A 257 31.69 -55.43 26.36
C THR A 257 30.98 -54.18 26.91
N SER A 258 30.26 -54.35 28.05
CA SER A 258 30.03 -53.46 29.21
C SER A 258 29.84 -51.93 29.00
N SER A 259 28.92 -51.19 29.65
CA SER A 259 28.16 -51.38 30.88
C SER A 259 27.34 -50.09 31.18
N ASP A 260 26.24 -50.27 31.91
CA ASP A 260 25.73 -49.42 33.01
C ASP A 260 25.10 -48.01 32.84
N LYS A 261 23.85 -47.96 33.37
CA LYS A 261 23.26 -47.00 34.35
C LYS A 261 22.82 -45.62 33.84
N LYS A 262 21.53 -45.23 33.91
CA LYS A 262 20.53 -45.03 35.00
C LYS A 262 20.34 -43.53 35.32
N PHE A 263 19.15 -43.23 35.87
CA PHE A 263 18.61 -42.01 36.52
C PHE A 263 17.85 -41.02 35.63
N GLU A 264 16.49 -40.99 35.64
CA GLU A 264 15.52 -40.50 36.69
C GLU A 264 15.64 -38.97 36.89
N ASP A 265 14.64 -38.17 36.47
CA ASP A 265 13.41 -37.76 37.22
C ASP A 265 13.57 -36.24 37.54
N ALA A 266 12.59 -35.36 37.70
CA ALA A 266 11.15 -35.45 37.86
C ALA A 266 10.55 -34.01 37.82
N VAL A 267 9.26 -33.91 37.45
CA VAL A 267 8.17 -33.14 38.11
C VAL A 267 8.28 -31.59 38.09
N ASN A 268 7.49 -30.86 37.29
CA ASN A 268 6.02 -30.59 37.34
C ASN A 268 5.60 -29.65 38.49
N THR A 269 4.93 -28.54 38.19
CA THR A 269 3.66 -28.07 38.84
C THR A 269 3.22 -26.68 38.32
N SER A 270 1.90 -26.54 38.17
CA SER A 270 1.13 -25.42 37.59
C SER A 270 0.43 -24.59 38.71
N PRO A 271 -0.33 -23.49 38.41
CA PRO A 271 -0.69 -22.34 39.27
C PRO A 271 -2.05 -22.57 40.00
N PRO A 272 -2.92 -21.59 40.42
CA PRO A 272 -2.93 -20.10 40.45
C PRO A 272 -3.53 -19.48 41.76
N THR A 273 -3.66 -18.13 41.87
CA THR A 273 -4.72 -17.51 42.74
C THR A 273 -5.06 -16.05 42.39
N LYS A 274 -6.27 -15.63 42.77
CA LYS A 274 -7.11 -14.48 42.36
C LYS A 274 -6.91 -13.18 43.19
N GLN A 275 -7.36 -12.08 42.58
CA GLN A 275 -7.79 -10.72 43.04
C GLN A 275 -8.71 -10.69 44.31
N PRO A 276 -9.08 -9.54 44.97
CA PRO A 276 -9.65 -8.30 44.35
C PRO A 276 -9.63 -6.93 45.13
N GLU A 277 -10.31 -5.92 44.52
CA GLU A 277 -10.89 -4.63 45.03
C GLU A 277 -9.92 -3.45 45.28
N ASP A 278 -10.21 -2.15 45.02
CA ASP A 278 -11.47 -1.40 45.19
C ASP A 278 -11.47 -0.04 44.39
N SER A 279 -12.64 0.57 44.18
CA SER A 279 -12.88 1.90 43.51
C SER A 279 -13.50 2.90 44.53
N PRO A 280 -14.14 4.04 44.15
CA PRO A 280 -13.74 5.28 43.46
C PRO A 280 -13.92 6.56 44.33
N SER A 281 -13.48 7.74 43.90
CA SER A 281 -14.13 9.03 44.31
C SER A 281 -13.87 10.21 43.35
N ALA A 282 -14.95 10.94 43.07
CA ALA A 282 -15.06 12.30 42.51
C ALA A 282 -16.00 13.10 43.45
N PRO A 283 -16.53 14.32 43.18
CA PRO A 283 -16.09 15.52 42.45
C PRO A 283 -16.25 16.82 43.33
N LYS A 284 -15.96 18.03 42.81
CA LYS A 284 -16.53 19.36 43.26
C LYS A 284 -16.14 20.49 42.26
N ARG A 285 -17.04 20.97 41.38
CA ARG A 285 -17.96 22.17 41.43
C ARG A 285 -17.24 23.53 41.61
N LYS A 286 -17.19 24.41 40.58
CA LYS A 286 -18.12 25.50 40.13
C LYS A 286 -18.04 26.80 40.98
N SER A 287 -17.53 27.91 40.40
CA SER A 287 -18.24 29.10 39.80
C SER A 287 -18.12 30.36 40.71
N PRO A 288 -18.52 31.63 40.36
CA PRO A 288 -19.04 32.25 39.12
C PRO A 288 -18.46 33.68 38.77
N HIS A 289 -19.09 34.35 37.77
CA HIS A 289 -19.24 35.81 37.51
C HIS A 289 -18.12 36.60 36.78
N SER A 290 -18.37 37.59 35.91
CA SER A 290 -19.58 38.25 35.35
C SER A 290 -19.16 39.30 34.29
N SER A 291 -20.07 39.65 33.35
CA SER A 291 -20.32 40.96 32.64
C SER A 291 -19.11 41.75 32.08
N GLU A 292 -19.07 42.23 30.84
CA GLU A 292 -20.04 42.97 29.99
C GLU A 292 -19.86 42.64 28.49
#